data_AF-A0A5A8BZW3-F1
#
_entry.id   AF-A0A5A8BZW3-F1
#
_cell.length_a   1.000
_cell.length_b   1.000
_cell.length_c   1.000
_cell.angle_alpha   90.00
_cell.angle_beta   90.00
_cell.angle_gamma   90.00
#
_symmetry.space_group_name_H-M   'P 1'
#
loop_
_entity.id
_entity.type
_entity.pdbx_description
1 polymer ?
#
loop_
_entity_poly.entity_id
_entity_poly.type
_entity_poly.pdbx_seq_one_letter_code
_entity_poly.pdbx_strand_id
1 'polypeptide(L)'
;MADFEAAKAFLQTKEDGVSLFDHLTEVLLKVITEHPENAVEHFERISAAVKSSSMLDHKPSAGAASARDMRVWGRLHGLEADYIVAEGKIDPPEDEAEDEKDALGNAVEPTGTGANTCTYWIARISAETVVCPAGHFKRVEDEESRDVEPVPDDEYAAEDPTAPEGWVHIALPINALGRTAPNPKEDEGDEEGEEPDPELLTEPLKPITDDAPPDAEDALPWTGEEESEETSDEPSSELE
;
A
#
# COMPACT_ATOMS: atom_id res chain seq x y z
N MET A 1 -33.82 -17.40 -20.86
CA MET A 1 -33.32 -16.62 -22.00
C MET A 1 -32.97 -15.26 -21.41
N ALA A 2 -31.68 -14.91 -21.33
CA ALA A 2 -31.30 -13.64 -20.73
C ALA A 2 -31.85 -12.50 -21.58
N ASP A 3 -32.54 -11.55 -20.95
CA ASP A 3 -33.08 -10.36 -21.62
C ASP A 3 -31.96 -9.32 -21.79
N PHE A 4 -32.00 -8.54 -22.89
CA PHE A 4 -30.99 -7.54 -23.23
C PHE A 4 -30.85 -6.48 -22.13
N GLU A 5 -31.98 -6.04 -21.57
CA GLU A 5 -32.05 -5.10 -20.46
C GLU A 5 -31.35 -5.64 -19.21
N ALA A 6 -31.55 -6.93 -18.89
CA ALA A 6 -30.92 -7.57 -17.74
C ALA A 6 -29.41 -7.73 -17.91
N ALA A 7 -28.94 -8.06 -19.12
CA ALA A 7 -27.50 -8.18 -19.41
C ALA A 7 -26.80 -6.82 -19.34
N LYS A 8 -27.43 -5.75 -19.87
CA LYS A 8 -26.88 -4.40 -19.79
C LYS A 8 -26.82 -3.90 -18.35
N ALA A 9 -27.88 -4.10 -17.57
CA ALA A 9 -27.91 -3.70 -16.17
C ALA A 9 -26.80 -4.37 -15.35
N PHE A 10 -26.55 -5.66 -15.60
CA PHE A 10 -25.47 -6.40 -14.95
C PHE A 10 -24.07 -5.87 -15.31
N LEU A 11 -23.81 -5.56 -16.59
CA LEU A 11 -22.51 -5.03 -17.02
C LEU A 11 -22.26 -3.59 -16.54
N GLN A 12 -23.31 -2.85 -16.21
CA GLN A 12 -23.23 -1.48 -15.69
C GLN A 12 -23.10 -1.41 -14.16
N THR A 13 -23.09 -2.55 -13.47
CA THR A 13 -22.73 -2.61 -12.05
C THR A 13 -21.30 -2.10 -11.87
N LYS A 14 -21.09 -1.23 -10.88
CA LYS A 14 -19.79 -0.66 -10.57
C LYS A 14 -19.19 -1.43 -9.40
N GLU A 15 -18.04 -2.05 -9.65
CA GLU A 15 -17.10 -2.49 -8.62
C GLU A 15 -15.92 -1.51 -8.70
N ASP A 16 -15.49 -0.97 -7.56
CA ASP A 16 -14.33 -0.06 -7.45
C ASP A 16 -14.37 1.18 -8.38
N GLY A 17 -15.57 1.69 -8.65
CA GLY A 17 -15.77 2.95 -9.38
C GLY A 17 -15.76 2.86 -10.91
N VAL A 18 -15.44 1.70 -11.50
CA VAL A 18 -15.46 1.46 -12.96
C VAL A 18 -16.45 0.35 -13.28
N SER A 19 -17.35 0.57 -14.25
CA SER A 19 -18.22 -0.51 -14.72
C SER A 19 -17.55 -1.29 -15.85
N LEU A 20 -17.77 -2.60 -15.92
CA LEU A 20 -17.29 -3.43 -17.02
C LEU A 20 -17.81 -2.92 -18.38
N PHE A 21 -19.03 -2.38 -18.40
CA PHE A 21 -19.62 -1.74 -19.56
C PHE A 21 -18.81 -0.54 -20.04
N ASP A 22 -18.38 0.34 -19.13
CA ASP A 22 -17.59 1.53 -19.47
C ASP A 22 -16.21 1.11 -20.01
N HIS A 23 -15.54 0.17 -19.33
CA HIS A 23 -14.24 -0.33 -19.77
C HIS A 23 -14.30 -0.95 -21.17
N LEU A 24 -15.26 -1.85 -21.42
CA LEU A 24 -15.43 -2.47 -22.74
C LEU A 24 -15.77 -1.44 -23.82
N THR A 25 -16.52 -0.39 -23.49
CA THR A 25 -16.84 0.69 -24.43
C THR A 25 -15.59 1.46 -24.82
N GLU A 26 -14.70 1.78 -23.88
CA GLU A 26 -13.43 2.45 -24.16
C GLU A 26 -12.47 1.58 -24.99
N VAL A 27 -12.39 0.29 -24.67
CA VAL A 27 -11.59 -0.66 -25.45
C VAL A 27 -12.09 -0.72 -26.90
N LEU A 28 -13.40 -0.87 -27.11
CA LEU A 28 -13.99 -0.89 -28.45
C LEU A 28 -13.77 0.43 -29.19
N LEU A 29 -13.89 1.57 -28.50
CA LEU A 29 -13.61 2.88 -29.07
C LEU A 29 -12.15 2.99 -29.54
N LYS A 30 -11.21 2.47 -28.74
CA LYS A 30 -9.78 2.48 -29.07
C LYS A 30 -9.44 1.56 -30.24
N VAL A 31 -10.04 0.37 -30.30
CA VAL A 31 -9.91 -0.55 -31.45
C VAL A 31 -10.41 0.12 -32.74
N ILE A 32 -11.57 0.80 -32.69
CA ILE A 32 -12.12 1.52 -33.85
C ILE A 32 -11.22 2.68 -34.28
N THR A 33 -10.59 3.36 -33.31
CA THR A 33 -9.71 4.51 -33.57
C THR A 33 -8.36 4.09 -34.15
N GLU A 34 -7.76 3.03 -33.63
CA GLU A 34 -6.46 2.53 -34.08
C GLU A 34 -6.56 1.70 -35.38
N HIS A 35 -7.76 1.22 -35.71
CA HIS A 35 -8.07 0.40 -36.90
C HIS A 35 -6.98 -0.64 -37.23
N PRO A 36 -6.63 -1.53 -36.28
CA PRO A 36 -5.59 -2.54 -36.49
C PRO A 36 -6.00 -3.54 -37.58
N GLU A 37 -5.03 -4.02 -38.36
CA GLU A 37 -5.27 -5.00 -39.43
C GLU A 37 -5.84 -6.32 -38.89
N ASN A 38 -5.40 -6.75 -37.70
CA ASN A 38 -5.95 -7.90 -36.98
C ASN A 38 -6.40 -7.49 -35.57
N ALA A 39 -7.62 -6.98 -35.48
CA ALA A 39 -8.17 -6.49 -34.22
C ALA A 39 -8.23 -7.53 -33.10
N VAL A 40 -8.37 -8.83 -33.42
CA VAL A 40 -8.45 -9.90 -32.42
C VAL A 40 -7.09 -10.12 -31.76
N GLU A 41 -6.01 -10.20 -32.54
CA GLU A 41 -4.65 -10.36 -32.00
C GLU A 41 -4.20 -9.15 -31.18
N HIS A 42 -4.69 -7.96 -31.53
CA HIS A 42 -4.35 -6.73 -30.81
C HIS A 42 -5.32 -6.39 -29.68
N PHE A 43 -6.43 -7.11 -29.53
CA PHE A 43 -7.49 -6.79 -28.57
C PHE A 43 -6.97 -6.76 -27.13
N GLU A 44 -6.21 -7.77 -26.74
CA GLU A 44 -5.64 -7.90 -25.38
C GLU A 44 -4.65 -6.77 -25.07
N ARG A 45 -3.80 -6.42 -26.05
CA ARG A 45 -2.87 -5.29 -25.92
C ARG A 45 -3.61 -3.98 -25.76
N ILE A 46 -4.69 -3.79 -26.52
CA ILE A 46 -5.51 -2.57 -26.50
C ILE A 46 -6.30 -2.50 -25.18
N SER A 47 -6.86 -3.59 -24.69
CA SER A 47 -7.56 -3.64 -23.40
C SER A 47 -6.64 -3.36 -22.22
N ALA A 48 -5.43 -3.95 -22.21
CA ALA A 48 -4.41 -3.66 -21.21
C ALA A 48 -4.00 -2.18 -21.23
N ALA A 49 -3.84 -1.59 -22.43
CA ALA A 49 -3.50 -0.18 -22.56
C ALA A 49 -4.62 0.76 -22.06
N VAL A 50 -5.90 0.39 -22.23
CA VAL A 50 -7.02 1.16 -21.69
C VAL A 50 -7.08 1.03 -20.17
N LYS A 51 -6.92 -0.19 -19.62
CA LYS A 51 -6.87 -0.43 -18.17
C LYS A 51 -5.77 0.40 -17.50
N SER A 52 -4.56 0.42 -18.10
CA SER A 52 -3.44 1.21 -17.57
C SER A 52 -3.66 2.72 -17.64
N SER A 53 -4.37 3.23 -18.66
CA SER A 53 -4.65 4.66 -18.77
C SER A 53 -5.73 5.10 -17.78
N SER A 54 -6.78 4.29 -17.60
CA SER A 54 -7.85 4.54 -16.63
C SER A 54 -7.32 4.56 -15.18
N MET A 55 -6.35 3.71 -14.86
CA MET A 55 -5.73 3.66 -13.52
C MET A 55 -4.87 4.89 -13.19
N LEU A 56 -4.44 5.65 -14.21
CA LEU A 56 -3.70 6.91 -14.04
C LEU A 56 -4.62 8.13 -13.92
N ASP A 57 -5.90 7.98 -14.22
CA ASP A 57 -6.91 9.05 -14.14
C ASP A 57 -7.61 9.13 -12.77
N HIS A 58 -7.07 8.45 -11.74
CA HIS A 58 -7.48 8.71 -10.36
C HIS A 58 -7.11 10.15 -10.02
N LYS A 59 -8.09 11.04 -10.09
CA LYS A 59 -7.93 12.45 -9.75
C LYS A 59 -7.45 12.50 -8.30
N PRO A 60 -6.25 13.04 -8.02
CA PRO A 60 -5.81 13.18 -6.64
C PRO A 60 -6.88 13.96 -5.87
N SER A 61 -7.23 13.45 -4.69
CA SER A 61 -8.14 14.13 -3.77
C SER A 61 -7.78 15.61 -3.71
N ALA A 62 -8.77 16.46 -4.01
CA ALA A 62 -8.59 17.90 -4.08
C ALA A 62 -8.24 18.43 -2.67
N GLY A 63 -6.94 18.61 -2.42
CA GLY A 63 -6.43 19.04 -1.12
C GLY A 63 -4.98 18.62 -0.84
N ALA A 64 -4.43 17.64 -1.57
CA ALA A 64 -3.02 17.30 -1.44
C ALA A 64 -2.15 18.33 -2.19
N ALA A 65 -1.18 18.94 -1.51
CA ALA A 65 -0.17 19.77 -2.13
C ALA A 65 0.52 18.98 -3.25
N SER A 66 0.49 19.53 -4.48
CA SER A 66 0.94 18.80 -5.67
C SER A 66 2.46 18.65 -5.66
N ALA A 67 2.93 17.43 -5.39
CA ALA A 67 4.35 17.12 -5.47
C ALA A 67 4.83 17.16 -6.94
N ARG A 68 5.95 17.84 -7.18
CA ARG A 68 6.59 17.98 -8.51
C ARG A 68 8.05 17.56 -8.46
N ASP A 69 8.66 17.36 -9.62
CA ASP A 69 10.06 16.94 -9.76
C ASP A 69 10.40 15.65 -8.97
N MET A 70 9.50 14.67 -8.96
CA MET A 70 9.70 13.45 -8.19
C MET A 70 10.81 12.57 -8.76
N ARG A 71 11.70 12.07 -7.90
CA ARG A 71 12.63 10.98 -8.22
C ARG A 71 12.74 10.00 -7.05
N VAL A 72 13.03 8.74 -7.37
CA VAL A 72 13.49 7.79 -6.33
C VAL A 72 14.88 8.21 -5.92
N TRP A 73 15.06 8.62 -4.67
CA TRP A 73 16.35 9.07 -4.13
C TRP A 73 17.25 7.88 -3.84
N GLY A 74 16.71 6.84 -3.19
CA GLY A 74 17.48 5.65 -2.85
C GLY A 74 16.77 4.70 -1.90
N ARG A 75 17.52 3.69 -1.47
CA ARG A 75 17.12 2.69 -0.47
C ARG A 75 17.98 2.88 0.78
N LEU A 76 17.34 2.93 1.94
CA LEU A 76 17.99 2.93 3.24
C LEU A 76 17.82 1.55 3.86
N HIS A 77 18.93 0.90 4.18
CA HIS A 77 18.90 -0.37 4.89
C HIS A 77 18.80 -0.13 6.39
N GLY A 78 17.74 -0.63 7.02
CA GLY A 78 17.57 -0.62 8.47
C GLY A 78 17.97 -1.95 9.09
N LEU A 79 17.95 -2.01 10.41
CA LEU A 79 18.22 -3.26 11.15
C LEU A 79 17.02 -4.21 11.09
N GLU A 80 15.81 -3.67 10.88
CA GLU A 80 14.55 -4.41 10.94
C GLU A 80 13.73 -4.30 9.63
N ALA A 81 13.96 -3.26 8.83
CA ALA A 81 13.32 -3.07 7.54
C ALA A 81 14.15 -2.15 6.64
N ASP A 82 13.93 -2.25 5.34
CA ASP A 82 14.51 -1.34 4.36
C ASP A 82 13.48 -0.31 3.91
N TYR A 83 13.93 0.91 3.68
CA TYR A 83 13.07 2.02 3.26
C TYR A 83 13.42 2.45 1.84
N ILE A 84 12.42 2.59 0.97
CA ILE A 84 12.59 3.31 -0.30
C ILE A 84 12.16 4.75 -0.08
N VAL A 85 13.05 5.66 -0.46
CA VAL A 85 12.87 7.09 -0.31
C VAL A 85 12.56 7.69 -1.67
N ALA A 86 11.37 8.25 -1.81
CA ALA A 86 11.06 9.15 -2.91
C ALA A 86 11.36 10.58 -2.47
N GLU A 87 12.07 11.35 -3.30
CA GLU A 87 12.20 12.80 -3.13
C GLU A 87 11.39 13.54 -4.19
N GLY A 88 11.02 14.77 -3.89
CA GLY A 88 10.35 15.68 -4.81
C GLY A 88 10.30 17.07 -4.20
N LYS A 89 9.55 17.97 -4.83
CA LYS A 89 9.35 19.34 -4.34
C LYS A 89 7.87 19.58 -4.13
N ILE A 90 7.56 20.32 -3.10
CA ILE A 90 6.22 20.86 -2.85
C ILE A 90 6.33 22.38 -2.90
N ASP A 91 5.30 23.03 -3.43
CA ASP A 91 5.21 24.48 -3.37
C ASP A 91 4.88 24.91 -1.93
N PRO A 92 5.60 25.89 -1.37
CA PRO A 92 5.34 26.35 -0.01
C PRO A 92 3.89 26.83 0.12
N PRO A 93 3.19 26.52 1.21
CA PRO A 93 1.84 26.99 1.43
C PRO A 93 1.80 28.52 1.47
N GLU A 94 0.71 29.13 0.98
CA GLU A 94 0.60 30.59 0.85
C GLU A 94 0.75 31.35 2.19
N ASP A 95 0.48 30.66 3.31
CA ASP A 95 0.54 31.20 4.67
C ASP A 95 1.72 30.64 5.50
N GLU A 96 2.78 30.12 4.87
CA GLU A 96 3.95 29.59 5.59
C GLU A 96 4.68 30.69 6.37
N ALA A 97 4.85 30.52 7.69
CA ALA A 97 5.48 31.51 8.54
C ALA A 97 7.01 31.48 8.40
N GLU A 98 7.61 32.55 7.88
CA GLU A 98 9.06 32.66 7.62
C GLU A 98 9.94 32.62 8.90
N ASP A 99 9.35 32.76 10.10
CA ASP A 99 10.04 32.83 11.38
C ASP A 99 9.70 31.66 12.34
N GLU A 100 9.25 30.53 11.78
CA GLU A 100 8.89 29.36 12.59
C GLU A 100 10.10 28.82 13.36
N LYS A 101 9.89 28.43 14.62
CA LYS A 101 10.93 27.90 15.50
C LYS A 101 10.54 26.54 16.04
N ASP A 102 11.51 25.64 16.11
CA ASP A 102 11.32 24.33 16.71
C ASP A 102 11.10 24.44 18.23
N ALA A 103 10.79 23.30 18.87
CA ALA A 103 10.60 23.23 20.33
C ALA A 103 11.85 23.63 21.16
N LEU A 104 13.02 23.73 20.52
CA LEU A 104 14.29 24.13 21.11
C LEU A 104 14.62 25.61 20.82
N GLY A 105 13.75 26.31 20.08
CA GLY A 105 13.89 27.72 19.72
C GLY A 105 14.81 27.99 18.53
N ASN A 106 15.22 26.96 17.78
CA ASN A 106 16.00 27.13 16.56
C ASN A 106 15.09 27.55 15.41
N ALA A 107 15.58 28.43 14.55
CA ALA A 107 14.86 28.78 13.32
C ALA A 107 14.71 27.55 12.42
N VAL A 108 13.49 27.31 11.96
CA VAL A 108 13.17 26.27 10.97
C VAL A 108 13.28 26.92 9.60
N GLU A 109 14.00 26.27 8.68
CA GLU A 109 14.08 26.76 7.30
C GLU A 109 12.72 26.55 6.60
N PRO A 110 12.17 27.56 5.88
CA PRO A 110 10.91 27.42 5.17
C PRO A 110 10.95 26.33 4.09
N THR A 111 9.79 25.79 3.71
CA THR A 111 9.66 24.84 2.61
C THR A 111 10.27 25.40 1.32
N GLY A 112 11.05 24.59 0.62
CA GLY A 112 11.74 24.99 -0.62
C GLY A 112 13.09 25.68 -0.40
N THR A 113 13.45 26.02 0.84
CA THR A 113 14.70 26.75 1.15
C THR A 113 15.74 25.86 1.83
N GLY A 114 17.03 26.07 1.52
CA GLY A 114 18.14 25.42 2.22
C GLY A 114 18.09 23.89 2.18
N ALA A 115 18.08 23.26 3.35
CA ALA A 115 17.94 21.80 3.50
C ALA A 115 16.53 21.30 3.14
N ASN A 116 15.52 22.16 3.19
CA ASN A 116 14.11 21.88 2.89
C ASN A 116 13.74 22.14 1.41
N THR A 117 14.73 22.23 0.51
CA THR A 117 14.48 22.36 -0.94
C THR A 117 13.74 21.15 -1.52
N CYS A 118 13.93 19.96 -0.96
CA CYS A 118 13.20 18.75 -1.35
C CYS A 118 12.43 18.17 -0.16
N THR A 119 11.25 17.61 -0.44
CA THR A 119 10.43 16.81 0.47
C THR A 119 10.66 15.33 0.18
N TYR A 120 10.68 14.50 1.23
CA TYR A 120 10.94 13.06 1.13
C TYR A 120 9.78 12.24 1.74
N TRP A 121 9.40 11.13 1.10
CA TRP A 121 8.29 10.25 1.52
C TRP A 121 8.74 8.79 1.72
N ILE A 122 8.22 8.12 2.77
CA ILE A 122 8.67 6.79 3.24
C ILE A 122 7.53 5.74 3.49
N ALA A 123 6.23 6.07 3.38
CA ALA A 123 5.21 5.41 4.22
C ALA A 123 4.49 4.11 3.76
N ARG A 124 4.29 3.81 2.47
CA ARG A 124 3.36 2.70 2.07
C ARG A 124 3.91 1.28 2.24
N ILE A 125 5.19 1.08 1.95
CA ILE A 125 5.84 -0.23 2.05
C ILE A 125 5.87 -0.67 3.52
N SER A 126 6.20 0.24 4.43
CA SER A 126 6.34 -0.08 5.86
C SER A 126 5.05 -0.60 6.49
N ALA A 127 3.88 -0.14 6.05
CA ALA A 127 2.60 -0.57 6.60
C ALA A 127 2.13 -1.94 6.07
N GLU A 128 2.62 -2.36 4.90
CA GLU A 128 2.18 -3.58 4.21
C GLU A 128 3.22 -4.70 4.23
N THR A 129 4.49 -4.42 4.57
CA THR A 129 5.56 -5.40 4.46
C THR A 129 6.45 -5.54 5.69
N VAL A 130 6.09 -4.89 6.81
CA VAL A 130 6.83 -5.03 8.08
C VAL A 130 6.05 -5.95 8.99
N VAL A 131 6.57 -7.17 9.11
CA VAL A 131 5.95 -8.28 9.81
C VAL A 131 6.86 -8.76 10.94
N CYS A 132 6.29 -9.42 11.92
CA CYS A 132 7.01 -10.10 12.99
C CYS A 132 6.42 -11.49 13.22
N PRO A 133 7.18 -12.39 13.87
CA PRO A 133 6.64 -13.70 14.22
C PRO A 133 5.41 -13.57 15.12
N ALA A 134 4.39 -14.35 14.82
CA ALA A 134 3.16 -14.42 15.60
C ALA A 134 3.49 -14.76 17.06
N GLY A 135 2.91 -13.99 18.00
CA GLY A 135 3.14 -14.18 19.44
C GLY A 135 4.43 -13.55 19.98
N HIS A 136 5.28 -12.93 19.15
CA HIS A 136 6.47 -12.21 19.63
C HIS A 136 6.12 -10.86 20.30
N PHE A 137 4.99 -10.28 19.90
CA PHE A 137 4.41 -9.08 20.52
C PHE A 137 2.95 -9.34 20.91
N LYS A 138 2.48 -8.64 21.95
CA LYS A 138 1.08 -8.65 22.38
C LYS A 138 0.55 -7.23 22.53
N ARG A 139 -0.76 -7.06 22.40
CA ARG A 139 -1.43 -5.78 22.64
C ARG A 139 -1.32 -5.39 24.11
N VAL A 140 -1.05 -4.12 24.38
CA VAL A 140 -1.12 -3.56 25.74
C VAL A 140 -2.54 -3.74 26.27
N GLU A 141 -2.68 -4.05 27.57
CA GLU A 141 -3.97 -4.22 28.26
C GLU A 141 -4.71 -2.89 28.49
N ASP A 142 -4.94 -2.15 27.41
CA ASP A 142 -5.76 -0.96 27.35
C ASP A 142 -6.58 -1.04 26.06
N GLU A 143 -7.90 -1.21 26.20
CA GLU A 143 -8.84 -1.40 25.09
C GLU A 143 -8.89 -0.19 24.14
N GLU A 144 -8.45 0.99 24.59
CA GLU A 144 -8.35 2.20 23.76
C GLU A 144 -6.95 2.38 23.14
N SER A 145 -5.93 1.67 23.66
CA SER A 145 -4.57 1.68 23.10
C SER A 145 -4.43 0.67 21.96
N ARG A 146 -3.62 1.06 20.96
CA ARG A 146 -3.18 0.21 19.85
C ARG A 146 -1.69 -0.10 19.94
N ASP A 147 -1.09 0.17 21.09
CA ASP A 147 0.31 -0.14 21.35
C ASP A 147 0.50 -1.65 21.55
N VAL A 148 1.69 -2.11 21.17
CA VAL A 148 2.11 -3.50 21.36
C VAL A 148 3.39 -3.54 22.19
N GLU A 149 3.53 -4.56 23.03
CA GLU A 149 4.71 -4.81 23.85
C GLU A 149 5.30 -6.19 23.54
N PRO A 150 6.64 -6.35 23.64
CA PRO A 150 7.28 -7.62 23.38
C PRO A 150 6.87 -8.65 24.45
N VAL A 151 6.64 -9.89 24.01
CA VAL A 151 6.44 -11.03 24.89
C VAL A 151 7.82 -11.50 25.40
N PRO A 152 7.98 -11.82 26.69
CA PRO A 152 9.23 -12.36 27.21
C PRO A 152 9.69 -13.61 26.46
N ASP A 153 11.00 -13.73 26.23
CA ASP A 153 11.59 -14.85 25.46
C ASP A 153 11.24 -16.24 26.03
N ASP A 154 10.99 -16.34 27.34
CA ASP A 154 10.61 -17.57 28.02
C ASP A 154 9.13 -17.97 27.86
N GLU A 155 8.30 -17.04 27.37
CA GLU A 155 6.88 -17.26 27.04
C GLU A 155 6.65 -17.36 25.52
N TYR A 156 7.62 -16.94 24.70
CA TYR A 156 7.57 -17.02 23.26
C TYR A 156 7.98 -18.41 22.74
N ALA A 157 7.11 -19.03 21.94
CA ALA A 157 7.41 -20.26 21.21
C ALA A 157 7.54 -19.93 19.73
N ALA A 158 8.77 -20.06 19.19
CA ALA A 158 8.99 -19.89 17.77
C ALA A 158 8.24 -20.95 16.97
N GLU A 159 7.34 -20.52 16.09
CA GLU A 159 6.69 -21.37 15.10
C GLU A 159 7.58 -21.55 13.85
N ASP A 160 7.12 -22.37 12.91
CA ASP A 160 7.80 -22.60 11.64
C ASP A 160 7.90 -21.26 10.86
N PRO A 161 9.11 -20.71 10.65
CA PRO A 161 9.28 -19.42 10.00
C PRO A 161 8.92 -19.44 8.51
N THR A 162 8.75 -20.63 7.92
CA THR A 162 8.36 -20.78 6.50
C THR A 162 6.84 -20.79 6.31
N ALA A 163 6.08 -21.01 7.40
CA ALA A 163 4.64 -21.05 7.38
C ALA A 163 4.07 -19.62 7.49
N PRO A 164 3.21 -19.17 6.55
CA PRO A 164 2.64 -17.83 6.59
C PRO A 164 1.76 -17.59 7.83
N GLU A 165 1.22 -18.64 8.43
CA GLU A 165 0.45 -18.58 9.68
C GLU A 165 1.29 -18.10 10.87
N GLY A 166 2.62 -18.24 10.78
CA GLY A 166 3.57 -17.83 11.82
C GLY A 166 3.91 -16.33 11.81
N TRP A 167 3.24 -15.51 10.99
CA TRP A 167 3.60 -14.10 10.79
C TRP A 167 2.40 -13.14 10.89
N VAL A 168 2.65 -11.99 11.53
CA VAL A 168 1.67 -10.90 11.70
C VAL A 168 2.31 -9.54 11.36
N HIS A 169 1.50 -8.58 10.91
CA HIS A 169 1.93 -7.20 10.70
C HIS A 169 2.19 -6.49 12.03
N ILE A 170 3.35 -5.88 12.20
CA ILE A 170 3.67 -5.08 13.40
C ILE A 170 3.37 -3.59 13.21
N ALA A 171 3.39 -3.11 11.97
CA ALA A 171 3.01 -1.74 11.65
C ALA A 171 1.48 -1.58 11.59
N LEU A 172 0.97 -0.40 11.94
CA LEU A 172 -0.45 -0.12 11.81
C LEU A 172 -0.86 0.00 10.33
N PRO A 173 -1.93 -0.68 9.90
CA PRO A 173 -2.39 -0.58 8.51
C PRO A 173 -2.89 0.84 8.19
N ILE A 174 -2.62 1.28 6.97
CA ILE A 174 -3.06 2.57 6.44
C ILE A 174 -4.46 2.38 5.82
N ASN A 175 -5.44 3.18 6.26
CA ASN A 175 -6.78 3.16 5.70
C ASN A 175 -6.87 3.81 4.31
N ALA A 176 -8.02 3.69 3.64
CA ALA A 176 -8.26 4.28 2.31
C ALA A 176 -8.03 5.80 2.22
N LEU A 177 -7.98 6.48 3.36
CA LEU A 177 -7.73 7.92 3.48
C LEU A 177 -6.26 8.26 3.78
N GLY A 178 -5.35 7.27 3.77
CA GLY A 178 -3.93 7.47 3.99
C GLY A 178 -3.53 7.64 5.46
N ARG A 179 -4.36 7.18 6.40
CA ARG A 179 -4.14 7.36 7.85
C ARG A 179 -4.11 6.04 8.59
N THR A 180 -3.31 5.97 9.64
CA THR A 180 -3.33 4.86 10.61
C THR A 180 -4.36 5.08 11.71
N ALA A 181 -4.89 6.30 11.88
CA ALA A 181 -5.88 6.68 12.87
C ALA A 181 -7.24 7.01 12.23
N PRO A 182 -8.36 6.81 12.95
CA PRO A 182 -9.69 7.18 12.48
C PRO A 182 -9.79 8.70 12.22
N ASN A 183 -10.82 9.10 11.49
CA ASN A 183 -11.06 10.51 11.22
C ASN A 183 -11.40 11.25 12.55
N PRO A 184 -10.93 12.49 12.76
CA PRO A 184 -11.39 13.30 13.87
C PRO A 184 -12.90 13.51 13.71
N LYS A 185 -13.62 13.51 14.83
CA LYS A 185 -15.03 13.87 14.83
C LYS A 185 -15.14 15.31 14.34
N GLU A 186 -16.06 15.59 13.41
CA GLU A 186 -16.36 16.97 13.03
C GLU A 186 -16.95 17.68 14.24
N ASP A 187 -16.37 18.82 14.64
CA ASP A 187 -16.84 19.59 15.80
C ASP A 187 -18.26 20.15 15.56
N GLU A 188 -19.12 19.95 16.55
CA GLU A 188 -20.58 19.98 16.49
C GLU A 188 -21.20 21.27 15.92
N GLY A 189 -22.05 21.06 14.91
CA GLY A 189 -23.19 21.89 14.58
C GLY A 189 -24.46 21.05 14.47
N ASP A 190 -24.88 20.41 15.58
CA ASP A 190 -26.24 19.89 15.80
C ASP A 190 -26.84 18.93 14.72
N GLU A 191 -26.03 18.09 14.10
CA GLU A 191 -26.50 16.85 13.46
C GLU A 191 -25.64 15.70 13.99
N GLU A 192 -26.25 14.57 14.37
CA GLU A 192 -25.53 13.37 14.83
C GLU A 192 -24.45 13.01 13.79
N GLY A 193 -23.20 13.36 14.07
CA GLY A 193 -22.08 12.98 13.22
C GLY A 193 -22.03 11.47 13.13
N GLU A 194 -21.94 10.95 11.90
CA GLU A 194 -21.78 9.52 11.65
C GLU A 194 -20.65 8.97 12.54
N GLU A 195 -20.95 7.95 13.34
CA GLU A 195 -19.91 7.27 14.10
C GLU A 195 -18.82 6.80 13.12
N PRO A 196 -17.53 6.99 13.47
CA PRO A 196 -16.45 6.56 12.60
C PRO A 196 -16.66 5.09 12.26
N ASP A 197 -16.70 4.79 10.96
CA ASP A 197 -16.92 3.43 10.47
C ASP A 197 -15.95 2.48 11.19
N PRO A 198 -16.43 1.51 11.97
CA PRO A 198 -15.59 0.57 12.69
C PRO A 198 -14.70 -0.25 11.74
N GLU A 199 -15.04 -0.36 10.45
CA GLU A 199 -14.19 -0.99 9.44
C GLU A 199 -12.93 -0.17 9.10
N LEU A 200 -12.88 1.12 9.48
CA LEU A 200 -11.70 1.99 9.32
C LEU A 200 -10.75 1.96 10.52
N LEU A 201 -11.10 1.23 11.59
CA LEU A 201 -10.21 0.99 12.73
C LEU A 201 -9.33 -0.23 12.44
N THR A 202 -8.11 0.04 11.99
CA THR A 202 -7.16 -1.01 11.66
C THR A 202 -6.55 -1.60 12.93
N GLU A 203 -6.77 -2.88 13.23
CA GLU A 203 -6.20 -3.49 14.44
C GLU A 203 -4.70 -3.84 14.25
N PRO A 204 -3.85 -3.69 15.30
CA PRO A 204 -2.46 -4.13 15.24
C PRO A 204 -2.36 -5.67 15.21
N LEU A 205 -1.22 -6.21 14.78
CA LEU A 205 -0.93 -7.66 14.76
C LEU A 205 -1.87 -8.47 13.86
N LYS A 206 -2.29 -7.89 12.73
CA LYS A 206 -3.09 -8.58 11.72
C LYS A 206 -2.27 -9.74 11.09
N PRO A 207 -2.82 -10.96 10.98
CA PRO A 207 -2.17 -12.06 10.26
C PRO A 207 -1.91 -11.73 8.80
N ILE A 208 -0.76 -12.15 8.26
CA ILE A 208 -0.44 -11.96 6.83
C ILE A 208 -1.31 -12.84 5.92
N THR A 209 -1.92 -13.89 6.47
CA THR A 209 -2.86 -14.78 5.77
C THR A 209 -4.18 -14.08 5.41
N ASP A 210 -4.47 -12.97 6.08
CA ASP A 210 -5.68 -12.16 5.86
C ASP A 210 -5.44 -11.06 4.81
N ASP A 211 -4.28 -11.05 4.15
CA ASP A 211 -3.97 -10.08 3.09
C ASP A 211 -4.65 -10.47 1.78
N ALA A 212 -5.09 -9.45 1.04
CA ALA A 212 -5.74 -9.66 -0.23
C ALA A 212 -4.75 -10.29 -1.22
N PRO A 213 -5.14 -11.35 -1.93
CA PRO A 213 -4.27 -11.94 -2.94
C PRO A 213 -4.06 -10.95 -4.09
N PRO A 214 -2.89 -10.98 -4.75
CA PRO A 214 -2.66 -10.20 -5.95
C PRO A 214 -3.62 -10.58 -7.09
N ASP A 215 -3.82 -9.67 -8.04
CA ASP A 215 -4.71 -9.83 -9.21
C ASP A 215 -4.38 -11.02 -10.15
N ALA A 216 -3.31 -11.76 -9.89
CA ALA A 216 -2.89 -12.91 -10.68
C ALA A 216 -3.57 -14.19 -10.16
N GLU A 217 -4.09 -15.02 -11.07
CA GLU A 217 -4.69 -16.31 -10.71
C GLU A 217 -3.71 -17.16 -9.88
N ASP A 218 -4.21 -17.69 -8.76
CA ASP A 218 -3.50 -18.57 -7.82
C ASP A 218 -2.25 -17.98 -7.13
N ALA A 219 -1.99 -16.68 -7.27
CA ALA A 219 -0.87 -16.04 -6.59
C ALA A 219 -1.24 -15.72 -5.13
N LEU A 220 -0.37 -16.12 -4.21
CA LEU A 220 -0.48 -15.79 -2.79
C LEU A 220 0.16 -14.44 -2.51
N PRO A 221 -0.37 -13.67 -1.53
CA PRO A 221 0.24 -12.40 -1.12
C PRO A 221 1.63 -12.60 -0.51
N TRP A 222 1.88 -13.78 0.06
CA TRP A 222 3.14 -14.16 0.72
C TRP A 222 3.55 -15.58 0.33
N THR A 223 4.86 -15.80 0.17
CA THR A 223 5.45 -17.10 -0.20
C THR A 223 6.63 -17.43 0.70
N GLY A 224 6.70 -18.66 1.20
CA GLY A 224 7.85 -19.14 1.98
C GLY A 224 9.04 -19.50 1.08
N GLU A 225 10.25 -19.16 1.53
CA GLU A 225 11.51 -19.59 0.90
C GLU A 225 12.28 -20.50 1.86
N GLU A 226 12.70 -21.66 1.38
CA GLU A 226 13.59 -22.57 2.12
C GLU A 226 15.02 -22.46 1.57
N GLU A 227 15.99 -22.22 2.45
CA GLU A 227 17.41 -22.29 2.06
C GLU A 227 17.87 -23.74 2.15
N SER A 228 18.21 -24.35 1.00
CA SER A 228 18.80 -25.69 0.93
C SER A 228 20.30 -25.61 0.65
N GLU A 229 21.13 -26.07 1.59
CA GLU A 229 22.55 -26.29 1.35
C GLU A 229 22.72 -27.55 0.48
N GLU A 230 22.93 -27.35 -0.83
CA GLU A 230 23.44 -28.40 -1.70
C GLU A 230 24.90 -28.69 -1.29
N THR A 231 25.10 -29.62 -0.36
CA THR A 231 26.44 -30.13 -0.06
C THR A 231 26.97 -30.86 -1.29
N SER A 232 27.81 -30.18 -2.06
CA SER A 232 28.53 -30.78 -3.19
C SER A 232 29.47 -31.88 -2.67
N ASP A 233 29.09 -33.13 -2.87
CA ASP A 233 29.93 -34.31 -2.67
C ASP A 233 31.20 -34.18 -3.54
N GLU A 234 32.35 -33.88 -2.94
CA GLU A 234 33.64 -33.95 -3.65
C GLU A 234 33.98 -35.42 -3.95
N PRO A 235 34.31 -35.79 -5.20
CA PRO A 235 34.69 -37.17 -5.49
C PRO A 235 36.05 -37.45 -4.84
N SER A 236 36.06 -38.40 -3.89
CA SER A 236 37.29 -38.99 -3.35
C SER A 236 38.18 -39.47 -4.50
N SER A 237 39.30 -38.78 -4.70
CA SER A 237 40.37 -39.28 -5.56
C SER A 237 41.12 -40.37 -4.80
N GLU A 238 40.88 -41.62 -5.20
CA GLU A 238 41.77 -42.75 -4.89
C GLU A 238 43.18 -42.42 -5.39
N LEU A 239 44.15 -42.42 -4.48
CA LEU A 239 45.57 -42.41 -4.81
C LEU A 239 46.09 -43.85 -4.74
N GLU A 240 46.42 -44.41 -5.90
CA GLU A 240 47.35 -45.54 -6.07
C GLU A 240 48.79 -45.12 -5.75
#